data_AF-A0AAW8F055-F1
#
_entry.id   AF-A0AAW8F055-F1
#
_cell.length_a   1.000
_cell.length_b   1.000
_cell.length_c   1.000
_cell.angle_alpha   90.00
_cell.angle_beta   90.00
_cell.angle_gamma   90.00
#
_symmetry.space_group_name_H-M   'P 1'
#
loop_
_entity.id
_entity.type
_entity.pdbx_description
1 polymer ?
#
loop_
_entity_poly.entity_id
_entity_poly.type
_entity_poly.pdbx_seq_one_letter_code
_entity_poly.pdbx_strand_id
1 'polypeptide(L)'
;MTGWQLQPAGINTTIVTTDEKIQGFATAMTGLDVSVGEPLASGAGFDGIVATAVFGFLDEQSTGRLSTVVASCQNTMTCTADAANAFVQGDEQMAATLVAAADDTTTPSF
;
A
#
# COMPACT_ATOMS: atom_id res chain seq x y z
N MET A 1 4.84 -0.51 -12.17
CA MET A 1 4.00 -1.32 -11.27
C MET A 1 4.84 -2.48 -10.77
N THR A 2 5.13 -2.51 -9.47
CA THR A 2 5.97 -3.50 -8.81
C THR A 2 5.26 -4.86 -8.78
N GLY A 3 5.88 -5.86 -9.39
CA GLY A 3 5.36 -7.22 -9.48
C GLY A 3 5.49 -7.95 -8.14
N TRP A 4 4.50 -7.77 -7.26
CA TRP A 4 4.36 -8.60 -6.07
C TRP A 4 3.90 -10.00 -6.50
N GLN A 5 4.82 -10.93 -6.69
CA GLN A 5 4.48 -12.35 -6.85
C GLN A 5 4.42 -13.00 -5.47
N LEU A 6 3.25 -12.91 -4.83
CA LEU A 6 3.00 -13.48 -3.51
C LEU A 6 2.13 -14.73 -3.62
N GLN A 7 2.59 -15.83 -3.04
CA GLN A 7 1.73 -16.96 -2.66
C GLN A 7 1.48 -16.88 -1.15
N PRO A 8 0.26 -17.14 -0.65
CA PRO A 8 -0.95 -17.55 -1.38
C PRO A 8 -1.62 -16.40 -2.16
N ALA A 9 -2.36 -16.75 -3.22
CA ALA A 9 -3.00 -15.79 -4.14
C ALA A 9 -3.93 -14.76 -3.44
N GLY A 10 -4.54 -15.10 -2.30
CA GLY A 10 -5.41 -14.19 -1.54
C GLY A 10 -4.69 -12.98 -0.94
N ILE A 11 -3.43 -13.15 -0.52
CA ILE A 11 -2.60 -12.04 -0.01
C ILE A 11 -2.25 -11.10 -1.17
N ASN A 12 -1.92 -11.67 -2.33
CA ASN A 12 -1.62 -10.88 -3.52
C ASN A 12 -2.82 -10.04 -3.98
N THR A 13 -4.01 -10.65 -4.08
CA THR A 13 -5.25 -9.92 -4.43
C THR A 13 -5.53 -8.77 -3.46
N THR A 14 -5.33 -9.00 -2.16
CA THR A 14 -5.56 -7.98 -1.14
C THR A 14 -4.59 -6.80 -1.31
N ILE A 15 -3.29 -7.06 -1.45
CA ILE A 15 -2.27 -6.02 -1.64
C ILE A 15 -2.51 -5.24 -2.93
N VAL A 16 -2.79 -5.92 -4.04
CA VAL A 16 -3.09 -5.25 -5.32
C VAL A 16 -4.34 -4.38 -5.20
N THR A 17 -5.42 -4.90 -4.61
CA THR A 17 -6.66 -4.12 -4.42
C THR A 17 -6.41 -2.92 -3.51
N THR A 18 -5.63 -3.07 -2.44
CA THR A 18 -5.28 -1.97 -1.54
C THR A 18 -4.44 -0.91 -2.25
N ASP A 19 -3.46 -1.30 -3.07
CA ASP A 19 -2.66 -0.38 -3.87
C ASP A 19 -3.52 0.42 -4.86
N GLU A 20 -4.43 -0.24 -5.58
CA GLU A 20 -5.38 0.42 -6.48
C GLU A 20 -6.26 1.45 -5.75
N LYS A 21 -6.75 1.11 -4.55
CA LYS A 21 -7.56 2.03 -3.74
C LYS A 21 -6.74 3.22 -3.25
N ILE A 22 -5.48 3.01 -2.86
CA ILE A 22 -4.57 4.09 -2.44
C ILE A 22 -4.26 5.02 -3.62
N GLN A 23 -3.96 4.47 -4.81
CA GLN A 23 -3.74 5.27 -6.02
C GLN A 23 -4.98 6.05 -6.43
N GLY A 24 -6.16 5.43 -6.36
CA GLY A 24 -7.45 6.10 -6.63
C GLY A 24 -7.71 7.23 -5.66
N PHE A 25 -7.40 7.05 -4.38
CA PHE A 25 -7.51 8.09 -3.36
C PHE A 25 -6.51 9.22 -3.59
N ALA A 26 -5.25 8.92 -3.89
CA ALA A 26 -4.25 9.93 -4.24
C ALA A 26 -4.66 10.76 -5.46
N THR A 27 -5.21 10.10 -6.49
CA THR A 27 -5.71 10.76 -7.71
C THR A 27 -6.88 11.70 -7.40
N ALA A 28 -7.86 11.23 -6.62
CA ALA A 28 -8.99 12.05 -6.18
C ALA A 28 -8.53 13.28 -5.40
N MET A 29 -7.47 13.13 -4.60
CA MET A 29 -6.89 14.23 -3.82
C MET A 29 -6.16 15.26 -4.67
N THR A 30 -5.34 14.83 -5.63
CA THR A 30 -4.74 15.77 -6.60
C THR A 30 -5.79 16.46 -7.47
N GLY A 31 -6.94 15.83 -7.68
CA GLY A 31 -8.07 16.41 -8.39
C GLY A 31 -8.82 17.49 -7.61
N LEU A 32 -8.64 17.61 -6.29
CA LEU A 32 -9.30 18.65 -5.48
C LEU A 32 -8.79 20.06 -5.77
N ASP A 33 -7.49 20.23 -6.07
CA ASP A 33 -6.96 21.53 -6.49
C ASP A 33 -7.62 22.02 -7.79
N VAL A 34 -7.83 21.12 -8.74
CA VAL A 34 -8.48 21.44 -10.02
C VAL A 34 -9.98 21.66 -9.85
N SER A 35 -10.66 20.79 -9.10
CA SER A 35 -12.12 20.84 -8.97
C SER A 35 -12.65 21.88 -7.98
N VAL A 36 -11.83 22.34 -7.04
CA VAL A 36 -12.21 23.31 -6.01
C VAL A 36 -11.36 24.58 -6.10
N GLY A 37 -10.05 24.44 -6.24
CA GLY A 37 -9.12 25.56 -6.30
C GLY A 37 -9.34 26.45 -7.52
N GLU A 38 -9.37 25.88 -8.74
CA GLU A 38 -9.58 26.68 -9.96
C GLU A 38 -10.92 27.43 -9.98
N PRO A 39 -12.08 26.83 -9.64
CA PRO A 39 -13.35 27.55 -9.59
C PRO A 39 -13.39 28.67 -8.53
N LEU A 40 -12.72 28.47 -7.39
CA LEU A 40 -12.60 29.51 -6.36
C LEU A 40 -11.73 30.67 -6.84
N ALA A 41 -10.62 30.37 -7.50
CA ALA A 41 -9.73 31.34 -8.12
C ALA A 41 -10.45 32.18 -9.20
N SER A 42 -11.18 31.51 -10.10
CA SER A 42 -11.85 32.17 -11.23
C SER A 42 -13.18 32.84 -10.86
N GLY A 43 -13.90 32.30 -9.86
CA GLY A 43 -15.24 32.76 -9.47
C GLY A 43 -15.26 33.84 -8.38
N ALA A 44 -14.30 33.80 -7.44
CA ALA A 44 -14.16 34.81 -6.39
C ALA A 44 -13.07 35.86 -6.72
N GLY A 45 -12.34 35.66 -7.82
CA GLY A 45 -11.37 36.61 -8.35
C GLY A 45 -10.16 36.85 -7.43
N PHE A 46 -9.48 35.81 -6.94
CA PHE A 46 -8.24 35.83 -6.13
C PHE A 46 -8.11 36.82 -4.94
N ASP A 47 -9.06 37.72 -4.72
CA ASP A 47 -9.02 38.86 -3.78
C ASP A 47 -9.68 38.52 -2.44
N GLY A 48 -10.25 37.31 -2.34
CA GLY A 48 -10.87 36.80 -1.13
C GLY A 48 -9.87 36.09 -0.23
N ILE A 49 -9.69 36.60 1.00
CA ILE A 49 -9.06 35.87 2.13
C ILE A 49 -9.51 34.40 2.19
N VAL A 50 -10.77 34.13 1.85
CA VAL A 50 -11.37 32.79 1.84
C VAL A 50 -10.75 31.89 0.77
N ALA A 51 -10.49 32.38 -0.45
CA ALA A 51 -9.87 31.58 -1.50
C ALA A 51 -8.45 31.19 -1.12
N THR A 52 -7.67 32.13 -0.58
CA THR A 52 -6.30 31.88 -0.10
C THR A 52 -6.30 30.90 1.08
N ALA A 53 -7.25 31.03 2.01
CA ALA A 53 -7.38 30.12 3.15
C ALA A 53 -7.78 28.69 2.72
N VAL A 54 -8.66 28.55 1.74
CA VAL A 54 -9.05 27.24 1.20
C VAL A 54 -7.89 26.60 0.45
N PHE A 55 -7.15 27.34 -0.36
CA PHE A 55 -5.93 26.83 -1.00
C PHE A 55 -4.88 26.39 0.02
N GLY A 56 -4.59 27.21 1.03
CA GLY A 56 -3.66 26.85 2.10
C GLY A 56 -4.10 25.61 2.87
N PHE A 57 -5.40 25.47 3.14
CA PHE A 57 -5.95 24.27 3.76
C PHE A 57 -5.79 23.03 2.85
N LEU A 58 -6.12 23.15 1.56
CA LEU A 58 -6.01 22.04 0.60
C LEU A 58 -4.55 21.59 0.45
N ASP A 59 -3.62 22.52 0.33
CA ASP A 59 -2.19 22.22 0.29
C ASP A 59 -1.71 21.55 1.59
N GLU A 60 -2.09 22.06 2.76
CA GLU A 60 -1.70 21.46 4.04
C GLU A 60 -2.27 20.05 4.22
N GLN A 61 -3.51 19.81 3.78
CA GLN A 61 -4.11 18.48 3.82
C GLN A 61 -3.45 17.52 2.81
N SER A 62 -3.29 17.95 1.56
CA SER A 62 -2.68 17.20 0.46
C SER A 62 -1.23 16.83 0.78
N THR A 63 -0.42 17.85 1.06
CA THR A 63 1.03 17.74 1.12
C THR A 63 1.48 17.26 2.49
N GLY A 64 0.84 17.72 3.57
CA GLY A 64 1.25 17.38 4.94
C GLY A 64 0.70 16.05 5.45
N ARG A 65 -0.61 15.82 5.31
CA ARG A 65 -1.27 14.68 5.96
C ARG A 65 -1.45 13.50 5.03
N LEU A 66 -1.89 13.75 3.79
CA LEU A 66 -2.21 12.68 2.85
C LEU A 66 -0.97 12.01 2.28
N SER A 67 0.08 12.77 1.95
CA SER A 67 1.36 12.17 1.52
C SER A 67 1.92 11.19 2.56
N THR A 68 1.87 11.58 3.84
CA THR A 68 2.31 10.75 4.97
C THR A 68 1.48 9.47 5.10
N VAL A 69 0.15 9.58 4.94
CA VAL A 69 -0.75 8.41 4.98
C VAL A 69 -0.48 7.47 3.81
N VAL A 70 -0.36 7.99 2.58
CA VAL A 70 -0.04 7.19 1.40
C VAL A 70 1.30 6.46 1.56
N ALA A 71 2.34 7.17 2.02
CA ALA A 71 3.65 6.58 2.28
C ALA A 71 3.59 5.48 3.37
N SER A 72 2.86 5.73 4.46
CA SER A 72 2.66 4.73 5.52
C SER A 72 1.93 3.49 5.02
N CYS A 73 0.89 3.65 4.20
CA CYS A 73 0.16 2.55 3.60
C CYS A 73 1.05 1.73 2.65
N GLN A 74 1.84 2.38 1.79
CA GLN A 74 2.79 1.71 0.90
C GLN A 74 3.84 0.91 1.69
N ASN A 75 4.38 1.49 2.77
CA ASN A 75 5.34 0.81 3.62
C ASN A 75 4.72 -0.41 4.33
N THR A 76 3.50 -0.26 4.83
CA THR A 76 2.75 -1.36 5.46
C THR A 76 2.48 -2.50 4.48
N MET A 77 2.11 -2.20 3.23
CA MET A 77 1.90 -3.23 2.20
C MET A 77 3.20 -3.98 1.90
N THR A 78 4.33 -3.26 1.81
CA THR A 78 5.67 -3.85 1.61
C THR A 78 6.03 -4.79 2.76
N CYS A 79 5.93 -4.33 4.01
CA CYS A 79 6.17 -5.18 5.18
C CYS A 79 5.25 -6.40 5.23
N THR A 80 3.99 -6.25 4.80
CA THR A 80 3.03 -7.36 4.75
C THR A 80 3.43 -8.39 3.70
N ALA A 81 3.86 -7.93 2.52
CA ALA A 81 4.38 -8.79 1.46
C ALA A 81 5.62 -9.58 1.94
N ASP A 82 6.56 -8.89 2.57
CA ASP A 82 7.79 -9.49 3.10
C ASP A 82 7.50 -10.53 4.19
N ALA A 83 6.60 -10.21 5.12
CA ALA A 83 6.17 -11.12 6.17
C ALA A 83 5.48 -12.37 5.61
N ALA A 84 4.63 -12.22 4.59
CA ALA A 84 3.98 -13.34 3.92
C ALA A 84 5.00 -14.26 3.24
N ASN A 85 5.96 -13.68 2.52
CA ASN A 85 7.05 -14.45 1.89
C ASN A 85 7.91 -15.20 2.91
N ALA A 86 8.23 -14.56 4.04
CA ALA A 86 9.00 -15.19 5.11
C ALA A 86 8.26 -16.38 5.73
N PHE A 87 6.94 -16.26 5.92
CA PHE A 87 6.11 -17.36 6.41
C PHE A 87 6.12 -18.55 5.45
N VAL A 88 5.91 -18.33 4.15
CA VAL A 88 5.91 -19.42 3.16
C VAL A 88 7.26 -20.12 3.08
N GLN A 89 8.36 -19.36 3.06
CA GLN A 89 9.70 -19.94 3.07
C GLN A 89 9.99 -20.73 4.35
N GLY A 90 9.50 -20.25 5.50
CA GLY A 90 9.60 -20.97 6.77
C GLY A 90 8.84 -22.30 6.76
N ASP A 91 7.61 -22.30 6.24
CA ASP A 91 6.79 -23.50 6.09
C ASP A 91 7.46 -24.54 5.15
N GLU A 92 8.02 -24.08 4.04
CA GLU A 92 8.77 -24.95 3.12
C GLU A 92 10.02 -25.56 3.78
N GLN A 93 10.78 -24.78 4.55
CA GLN A 93 11.94 -25.29 5.30
C GLN A 93 11.54 -26.30 6.38
N MET A 94 10.44 -26.04 7.09
CA MET A 94 9.90 -26.97 8.08
C MET A 94 9.42 -28.27 7.43
N ALA A 95 8.71 -28.19 6.30
CA ALA A 95 8.27 -29.35 5.54
C ALA A 95 9.47 -30.19 5.05
N ALA A 96 10.49 -29.56 4.49
CA ALA A 96 11.71 -30.25 4.05
C ALA A 96 12.42 -30.96 5.23
N THR A 97 12.48 -30.32 6.40
CA THR A 97 13.08 -30.91 7.61
C THR A 97 12.28 -32.12 8.11
N LEU A 98 10.95 -32.05 8.09
CA LEU A 98 10.08 -33.15 8.49
C LEU A 98 10.16 -34.34 7.54
N VAL A 99 10.25 -34.10 6.23
CA VAL A 99 10.46 -35.17 5.23
C VAL A 99 11.81 -35.84 5.44
N ALA A 100 12.88 -35.05 5.60
CA ALA A 100 14.21 -35.60 5.86
C ALA A 100 14.25 -36.46 7.14
N ALA A 101 13.60 -35.99 8.22
CA ALA A 101 13.49 -36.76 9.46
C ALA A 101 12.65 -38.03 9.29
N ALA A 102 11.57 -37.98 8.51
CA ALA A 102 10.74 -39.15 8.21
C ALA A 102 11.52 -40.20 7.41
N ASP A 103 12.26 -39.80 6.37
CA ASP A 103 13.09 -40.71 5.57
C ASP A 103 14.15 -41.42 6.43
N ASP A 104 14.79 -40.70 7.35
CA ASP A 104 15.80 -41.26 8.26
C ASP A 104 15.22 -42.33 9.20
N THR A 105 13.94 -42.21 9.58
CA THR A 105 13.24 -43.23 10.40
C THR A 105 12.79 -44.47 9.62
N THR A 106 12.80 -44.44 8.29
CA THR A 106 12.35 -45.57 7.44
C THR A 106 13.47 -46.52 7.02
N THR A 107 14.71 -46.29 7.45
CA THR A 107 15.81 -47.24 7.23
C THR A 107 15.97 -48.16 8.45
N PRO A 108 15.37 -49.37 8.48
CA PRO A 108 15.68 -50.33 9.54
C PRO A 108 17.13 -50.76 9.39
N SER A 109 17.98 -50.35 10.32
CA SER A 109 19.31 -50.94 10.49
C SER A 109 19.15 -52.37 10.99
N PHE A 110 19.22 -53.33 10.06
CA PHE A 110 19.52 -54.73 10.34
C PHE A 110 21.04 -54.96 10.32
#